data_AF-A0A9X4YFE1-F1
#
_entry.id   AF-A0A9X4YFE1-F1
#
_cell.length_a   1.000
_cell.length_b   1.000
_cell.length_c   1.000
_cell.angle_alpha   90.00
_cell.angle_beta   90.00
_cell.angle_gamma   90.00
#
_symmetry.space_group_name_H-M   'P 1'
#
loop_
_entity.id
_entity.type
_entity.pdbx_description
1 polymer ?
#
loop_
_entity_poly.entity_id
_entity_poly.type
_entity_poly.pdbx_seq_one_letter_code
_entity_poly.pdbx_strand_id
1 'polypeptide(L)'
;MTPEEWWKNFALGMELDVAGTFIFNGIKRLDEVDNFYYPTDIFEIFYNLSVGVERLLKVAIILVEHDEQTDMEALEESLITHNVSELTNRLESSCKLGLASVHKELLSILSKFYKTYRYGRFSIASVPEIEREQEAFLRYISKYLKIELPSKDSFFPVFNSDKIRKFVGKVVHKISGSIFSVVNRKTSELNIYTDELRGDSKAIRIFYGDRLDFIDERIKKKEILLFLMNSNESEGHLQLVRSFEPLEFDLGMAPYYIKALINDSHLHLVGDEVDELYTEVEDVGERIQMVDIIDNEHLSYGE
;
A
#
# COMPACT_ATOMS: atom_id res chain seq x y z
N MET A 1 -35.26 -0.32 -7.06
CA MET A 1 -34.11 0.37 -6.46
C MET A 1 -34.27 1.86 -6.71
N THR A 2 -34.43 2.64 -5.64
CA THR A 2 -34.46 4.10 -5.69
C THR A 2 -33.05 4.65 -5.99
N PRO A 3 -32.90 5.92 -6.42
CA PRO A 3 -31.59 6.54 -6.56
C PRO A 3 -30.74 6.50 -5.29
N GLU A 4 -31.37 6.68 -4.12
CA GLU A 4 -30.69 6.61 -2.82
C GLU A 4 -30.22 5.18 -2.51
N GLU A 5 -31.07 4.17 -2.71
CA GLU A 5 -30.68 2.76 -2.55
C GLU A 5 -29.53 2.40 -3.48
N TRP A 6 -29.57 2.86 -4.74
CA TRP A 6 -28.50 2.63 -5.70
C TRP A 6 -27.19 3.29 -5.25
N TRP A 7 -27.24 4.55 -4.82
CA TRP A 7 -26.08 5.28 -4.35
C TRP A 7 -25.44 4.61 -3.12
N LYS A 8 -26.24 4.24 -2.12
CA LYS A 8 -25.77 3.51 -0.93
C LYS A 8 -25.16 2.15 -1.29
N ASN A 9 -25.77 1.39 -2.21
CA ASN A 9 -25.24 0.08 -2.62
C ASN A 9 -23.95 0.21 -3.45
N PHE A 10 -23.98 0.98 -4.53
CA PHE A 10 -22.94 0.93 -5.54
C PHE A 10 -21.95 2.09 -5.46
N ALA A 11 -22.41 3.33 -5.26
CA ALA A 11 -21.49 4.46 -5.22
C ALA A 11 -20.62 4.43 -3.97
N LEU A 12 -21.21 4.15 -2.80
CA LEU A 12 -20.44 3.96 -1.58
C LEU A 12 -19.57 2.69 -1.63
N GLY A 13 -19.98 1.64 -2.36
CA GLY A 13 -19.17 0.45 -2.59
C GLY A 13 -17.93 0.73 -3.43
N MET A 14 -18.07 1.55 -4.49
CA MET A 14 -16.91 2.04 -5.25
C MET A 14 -15.97 2.87 -4.37
N GLU A 15 -16.50 3.74 -3.52
CA GLU A 15 -15.71 4.53 -2.58
C GLU A 15 -14.96 3.66 -1.56
N LEU A 16 -15.57 2.55 -1.13
CA LEU A 16 -14.95 1.57 -0.25
C LEU A 16 -13.79 0.84 -0.93
N ASP A 17 -13.95 0.47 -2.20
CA ASP A 17 -12.91 -0.14 -3.03
C ASP A 17 -11.71 0.81 -3.23
N VAL A 18 -11.99 2.08 -3.51
CA VAL A 18 -10.98 3.14 -3.64
C VAL A 18 -10.27 3.36 -2.29
N ALA A 19 -11.00 3.42 -1.19
CA ALA A 19 -10.43 3.57 0.15
C ALA A 19 -9.46 2.43 0.48
N GLY A 20 -9.88 1.18 0.24
CA GLY A 20 -9.03 0.00 0.40
C GLY A 20 -7.78 0.05 -0.49
N THR A 21 -7.91 0.50 -1.73
CA THR A 21 -6.78 0.66 -2.66
C THR A 21 -5.74 1.67 -2.15
N PHE A 22 -6.17 2.82 -1.65
CA PHE A 22 -5.26 3.80 -1.05
C PHE A 22 -4.55 3.23 0.19
N ILE A 23 -5.27 2.55 1.08
CA ILE A 23 -4.65 1.92 2.26
C ILE A 23 -3.62 0.87 1.82
N PHE A 24 -3.96 0.03 0.84
CA PHE A 24 -3.05 -0.96 0.26
C PHE A 24 -1.78 -0.31 -0.28
N ASN A 25 -1.90 0.76 -1.07
CA ASN A 25 -0.76 1.42 -1.68
C ASN A 25 0.16 2.03 -0.60
N GLY A 26 -0.40 2.61 0.47
CA GLY A 26 0.40 3.12 1.59
C GLY A 26 1.21 2.04 2.30
N ILE A 27 0.61 0.86 2.52
CA ILE A 27 1.31 -0.29 3.13
C ILE A 27 2.30 -0.93 2.16
N LYS A 28 1.96 -0.99 0.87
CA LYS A 28 2.85 -1.50 -0.17
C LYS A 28 4.09 -0.63 -0.28
N ARG A 29 3.93 0.70 -0.28
CA ARG A 29 5.06 1.63 -0.27
C ARG A 29 5.93 1.46 0.98
N LEU A 30 5.30 1.28 2.15
CA LEU A 30 6.03 0.95 3.37
C LEU A 30 6.80 -0.38 3.22
N ASP A 31 6.30 -1.35 2.48
CA ASP A 31 7.03 -2.60 2.27
C ASP A 31 8.30 -2.43 1.43
N GLU A 32 8.18 -1.62 0.37
CA GLU A 32 9.19 -1.42 -0.67
C GLU A 32 10.40 -0.60 -0.21
N VAL A 33 10.19 0.35 0.71
CA VAL A 33 11.27 1.23 1.19
C VAL A 33 12.25 0.46 2.07
N ASP A 34 13.55 0.61 1.80
CA ASP A 34 14.62 -0.06 2.57
C ASP A 34 14.90 0.65 3.90
N ASN A 35 14.77 1.97 3.92
CA ASN A 35 15.08 2.81 5.06
C ASN A 35 14.25 4.10 4.99
N PHE A 36 14.27 4.87 6.08
CA PHE A 36 13.50 6.10 6.21
C PHE A 36 14.38 7.35 6.11
N TYR A 37 15.41 7.35 5.27
CA TYR A 37 16.29 8.51 5.06
C TYR A 37 15.58 9.63 4.29
N TYR A 38 14.79 9.28 3.28
CA TYR A 38 14.13 10.26 2.42
C TYR A 38 12.72 10.61 2.94
N PRO A 39 12.43 11.88 3.27
CA PRO A 39 11.10 12.29 3.70
C PRO A 39 10.00 12.09 2.64
N THR A 40 10.36 12.02 1.36
CA THR A 40 9.44 11.75 0.24
C THR A 40 8.79 10.36 0.34
N ASP A 41 9.52 9.38 0.86
CA ASP A 41 8.99 8.02 1.04
C ASP A 41 7.91 7.99 2.12
N ILE A 42 8.16 8.68 3.25
CA ILE A 42 7.19 8.82 4.33
C ILE A 42 5.98 9.62 3.87
N PHE A 43 6.21 10.67 3.07
CA PHE A 43 5.14 11.47 2.49
C PHE A 43 4.18 10.59 1.69
N GLU A 44 4.69 9.74 0.80
CA GLU A 44 3.85 8.88 -0.04
C GLU A 44 3.05 7.86 0.80
N ILE A 45 3.69 7.26 1.81
CA ILE A 45 3.02 6.35 2.76
C ILE A 45 1.89 7.09 3.48
N PHE A 46 2.17 8.26 4.06
CA PHE A 46 1.19 9.02 4.83
C PHE A 46 0.09 9.59 3.96
N TYR A 47 0.38 10.00 2.73
CA TYR A 47 -0.62 10.51 1.80
C TYR A 47 -1.64 9.43 1.47
N ASN A 48 -1.18 8.26 1.04
CA ASN A 48 -2.05 7.14 0.72
C ASN A 48 -2.88 6.69 1.94
N LEU A 49 -2.24 6.56 3.12
CA LEU A 49 -2.97 6.18 4.34
C LEU A 49 -3.99 7.24 4.78
N SER A 50 -3.66 8.53 4.69
CA SER A 50 -4.57 9.61 5.09
C SER A 50 -5.81 9.62 4.21
N VAL A 51 -5.63 9.59 2.88
CA VAL A 51 -6.74 9.59 1.91
C VAL A 51 -7.60 8.34 2.06
N GLY A 52 -6.98 7.16 2.16
CA GLY A 52 -7.70 5.91 2.28
C GLY A 52 -8.52 5.80 3.56
N VAL A 53 -7.94 6.18 4.70
CA VAL A 53 -8.66 6.17 5.99
C VAL A 53 -9.76 7.23 6.02
N GLU A 54 -9.53 8.42 5.46
CA GLU A 54 -10.55 9.46 5.36
C GLU A 54 -11.78 8.98 4.58
N ARG A 55 -11.57 8.40 3.39
CA ARG A 55 -12.65 7.87 2.55
C ARG A 55 -13.43 6.75 3.25
N LEU A 56 -12.72 5.81 3.89
CA LEU A 56 -13.34 4.74 4.66
C LEU A 56 -14.20 5.28 5.81
N LEU A 57 -13.72 6.29 6.54
CA LEU A 57 -14.50 6.96 7.59
C LEU A 57 -15.75 7.64 7.04
N LYS A 58 -15.65 8.31 5.89
CA LYS A 58 -16.79 8.99 5.24
C LYS A 58 -17.87 7.99 4.85
N VAL A 59 -17.50 6.87 4.23
CA VAL A 59 -18.44 5.78 3.92
C VAL A 59 -19.14 5.29 5.19
N ALA A 60 -18.38 5.00 6.25
CA ALA A 60 -18.95 4.54 7.52
C ALA A 60 -19.89 5.59 8.16
N ILE A 61 -19.52 6.87 8.14
CA ILE A 61 -20.34 7.96 8.69
C ILE A 61 -21.65 8.10 7.91
N ILE A 62 -21.60 8.09 6.58
CA ILE A 62 -22.79 8.16 5.73
C ILE A 62 -23.75 7.02 6.06
N LEU A 63 -23.24 5.78 6.16
CA LEU A 63 -24.07 4.62 6.50
C LEU A 63 -24.64 4.66 7.92
N VAL A 64 -23.99 5.39 8.84
CA VAL A 64 -24.46 5.53 10.23
C VAL A 64 -25.49 6.66 10.37
N GLU A 65 -25.28 7.78 9.68
CA GLU A 65 -26.02 9.03 9.93
C GLU A 65 -27.11 9.31 8.89
N HIS A 66 -27.04 8.77 7.67
CA HIS A 66 -28.03 9.05 6.64
C HIS A 66 -29.28 8.17 6.76
N ASP A 67 -30.43 8.82 6.93
CA ASP A 67 -31.78 8.28 6.81
C ASP A 67 -32.66 9.13 5.87
N GLU A 68 -33.96 8.81 5.75
CA GLU A 68 -34.92 9.53 4.89
C GLU A 68 -35.17 11.00 5.31
N GLN A 69 -34.82 11.38 6.55
CA GLN A 69 -35.03 12.72 7.10
C GLN A 69 -33.76 13.57 7.06
N THR A 70 -32.64 12.99 6.65
CA THR A 70 -31.34 13.63 6.65
C THR A 70 -31.24 14.67 5.54
N ASP A 71 -30.79 15.88 5.89
CA ASP A 71 -30.39 16.88 4.90
C ASP A 71 -29.06 16.44 4.25
N MET A 72 -29.18 15.95 3.02
CA MET A 72 -28.06 15.37 2.28
C MET A 72 -26.99 16.41 1.94
N GLU A 73 -27.38 17.63 1.56
CA GLU A 73 -26.42 18.69 1.24
C GLU A 73 -25.61 19.09 2.48
N ALA A 74 -26.30 19.26 3.62
CA ALA A 74 -25.63 19.57 4.88
C ALA A 74 -24.70 18.42 5.35
N LEU A 75 -25.11 17.17 5.15
CA LEU A 75 -24.26 16.01 5.45
C LEU A 75 -23.01 16.01 4.58
N GLU A 76 -23.14 16.19 3.27
CA GLU A 76 -22.01 16.24 2.33
C GLU A 76 -21.02 17.35 2.69
N GLU A 77 -21.51 18.58 2.93
CA GLU A 77 -20.67 19.71 3.36
C GLU A 77 -19.91 19.40 4.66
N SER A 78 -20.57 18.76 5.63
CA SER A 78 -19.96 18.39 6.90
C SER A 78 -18.84 17.35 6.76
N LEU A 79 -18.81 16.59 5.66
CA LEU A 79 -17.78 15.60 5.36
C LEU A 79 -16.57 16.21 4.64
N ILE A 80 -16.62 17.47 4.20
CA ILE A 80 -15.49 18.16 3.55
C ILE A 80 -14.48 18.62 4.60
N THR A 81 -13.89 17.65 5.30
CA THR A 81 -12.78 17.85 6.25
C THR A 81 -11.61 16.94 5.90
N HIS A 82 -10.40 17.47 6.04
CA HIS A 82 -9.13 16.76 5.87
C HIS A 82 -8.58 16.28 7.22
N ASN A 83 -9.46 15.94 8.16
CA ASN A 83 -9.12 15.53 9.52
C ASN A 83 -9.66 14.14 9.85
N VAL A 84 -8.84 13.12 9.66
CA VAL A 84 -9.23 11.75 10.02
C VAL A 84 -9.51 11.60 11.52
N SER A 85 -8.92 12.41 12.39
CA SER A 85 -9.18 12.36 13.83
C SER A 85 -10.56 12.94 14.19
N GLU A 86 -11.00 14.03 13.56
CA GLU A 86 -12.36 14.55 13.76
C GLU A 86 -13.40 13.56 13.25
N LEU A 87 -13.19 12.99 12.05
CA LEU A 87 -14.09 11.97 11.48
C LEU A 87 -14.12 10.71 12.35
N THR A 88 -12.98 10.28 12.90
CA THR A 88 -12.92 9.15 13.83
C THR A 88 -13.73 9.44 15.09
N ASN A 89 -13.58 10.63 15.69
CA ASN A 89 -14.34 11.01 16.88
C ASN A 89 -15.86 11.10 16.60
N ARG A 90 -16.25 11.62 15.43
CA ARG A 90 -17.65 11.66 14.98
C ARG A 90 -18.22 10.25 14.90
N LEU A 91 -17.50 9.32 14.25
CA LEU A 91 -17.93 7.92 14.19
C LEU A 91 -17.94 7.25 15.57
N GLU A 92 -16.94 7.53 16.42
CA GLU A 92 -16.87 6.99 17.80
C GLU A 92 -18.03 7.45 18.70
N SER A 93 -18.64 8.60 18.41
CA SER A 93 -19.82 9.10 19.14
C SER A 93 -21.05 8.21 18.94
N SER A 94 -21.14 7.52 17.80
CA SER A 94 -22.26 6.67 17.43
C SER A 94 -21.93 5.17 17.51
N CYS A 95 -20.64 4.80 17.43
CA CYS A 95 -20.18 3.42 17.30
C CYS A 95 -18.88 3.18 18.07
N LYS A 96 -18.73 2.05 18.77
CA LYS A 96 -17.47 1.74 19.47
C LYS A 96 -16.43 1.11 18.52
N LEU A 97 -15.35 1.83 18.20
CA LEU A 97 -14.28 1.33 17.32
C LEU A 97 -13.20 0.49 18.04
N GLY A 98 -13.07 0.64 19.36
CA GLY A 98 -12.08 -0.11 20.15
C GLY A 98 -10.62 0.25 19.84
N LEU A 99 -10.35 1.50 19.47
CA LEU A 99 -9.01 1.99 19.13
C LEU A 99 -8.23 2.40 20.39
N ALA A 100 -7.12 1.71 20.65
CA ALA A 100 -6.16 2.08 21.70
C ALA A 100 -5.28 3.29 21.32
N SER A 101 -4.49 3.79 22.28
CA SER A 101 -3.61 4.96 22.11
C SER A 101 -2.69 4.89 20.89
N VAL A 102 -2.12 3.71 20.60
CA VAL A 102 -1.25 3.47 19.44
C VAL A 102 -1.92 3.78 18.09
N HIS A 103 -3.22 3.49 17.99
CA HIS A 103 -4.02 3.76 16.78
C HIS A 103 -4.40 5.24 16.71
N LYS A 104 -4.85 5.81 17.84
CA LYS A 104 -5.25 7.23 17.93
C LYS A 104 -4.07 8.16 17.64
N GLU A 105 -2.86 7.80 18.06
CA GLU A 105 -1.65 8.56 17.76
C GLU A 105 -1.31 8.52 16.26
N LEU A 106 -1.40 7.36 15.61
CA LEU A 106 -1.22 7.28 14.15
C LEU A 106 -2.26 8.14 13.41
N LEU A 107 -3.54 8.04 13.78
CA LEU A 107 -4.59 8.89 13.20
C LEU A 107 -4.30 10.38 13.40
N SER A 108 -3.78 10.78 14.55
CA SER A 108 -3.38 12.17 14.79
C SER A 108 -2.23 12.61 13.88
N ILE A 109 -1.24 11.74 13.64
CA ILE A 109 -0.14 12.01 12.71
C ILE A 109 -0.68 12.19 11.30
N LEU A 110 -1.55 11.29 10.83
CA LEU A 110 -2.17 11.37 9.50
C LEU A 110 -2.99 12.68 9.34
N SER A 111 -3.80 13.05 10.34
CA SER A 111 -4.55 14.31 10.35
C SER A 111 -3.63 15.54 10.24
N LYS A 112 -2.52 15.55 11.01
CA LYS A 112 -1.54 16.64 10.96
C LYS A 112 -0.86 16.70 9.60
N PHE A 113 -0.43 15.55 9.08
CA PHE A 113 0.19 15.45 7.77
C PHE A 113 -0.68 16.05 6.66
N TYR A 114 -1.95 15.62 6.61
CA TYR A 114 -2.85 15.98 5.52
C TYR A 114 -3.29 17.46 5.56
N LYS A 115 -3.44 18.02 6.77
CA LYS A 115 -3.75 19.45 6.98
C LYS A 115 -2.54 20.37 6.78
N THR A 116 -1.37 20.01 7.30
CA THR A 116 -0.26 20.97 7.47
C THR A 116 1.00 20.57 6.73
N TYR A 117 1.50 19.34 6.90
CA TYR A 117 2.83 18.98 6.37
C TYR A 117 2.86 18.96 4.84
N ARG A 118 1.78 18.54 4.19
CA ARG A 118 1.66 18.52 2.72
C ARG A 118 1.95 19.87 2.07
N TYR A 119 1.48 20.95 2.67
CA TYR A 119 1.65 22.31 2.13
C TYR A 119 2.87 23.03 2.68
N GLY A 120 3.47 22.50 3.75
CA GLY A 120 4.64 23.08 4.40
C GLY A 120 5.73 23.40 3.38
N ARG A 121 6.07 22.43 2.52
CA ARG A 121 7.14 22.56 1.52
C ARG A 121 6.96 23.69 0.49
N PHE A 122 5.77 24.29 0.37
CA PHE A 122 5.51 25.44 -0.51
C PHE A 122 5.68 26.81 0.17
N SER A 123 5.98 26.83 1.48
CA SER A 123 6.18 28.06 2.26
C SER A 123 7.63 28.18 2.70
N ILE A 124 8.28 29.32 2.39
CA ILE A 124 9.64 29.62 2.86
C ILE A 124 9.73 29.58 4.41
N ALA A 125 8.63 29.90 5.11
CA ALA A 125 8.58 29.88 6.56
C ALA A 125 8.71 28.47 7.17
N SER A 126 8.51 27.40 6.38
CA SER A 126 8.56 26.01 6.85
C SER A 126 9.93 25.36 6.71
N VAL A 127 10.93 26.03 6.13
CA VAL A 127 12.28 25.48 5.90
C VAL A 127 12.87 24.80 7.15
N PRO A 128 12.73 25.34 8.38
CA PRO A 128 13.24 24.67 9.57
C PRO A 128 12.53 23.35 9.93
N GLU A 129 11.41 23.04 9.27
CA GLU A 129 10.42 22.03 9.64
C GLU A 129 9.97 21.18 8.44
N ILE A 130 10.75 21.19 7.36
CA ILE A 130 10.37 20.64 6.04
C ILE A 130 10.23 19.11 6.02
N GLU A 131 10.74 18.43 7.05
CA GLU A 131 10.78 16.96 7.19
C GLU A 131 9.92 16.44 8.36
N ARG A 132 8.98 17.25 8.85
CA ARG A 132 8.16 16.94 10.04
C ARG A 132 7.43 15.60 9.98
N GLU A 133 7.00 15.18 8.79
CA GLU A 133 6.37 13.88 8.57
C GLU A 133 7.29 12.71 8.90
N GLN A 134 8.55 12.79 8.45
CA GLN A 134 9.57 11.79 8.73
C GLN A 134 9.88 11.78 10.22
N GLU A 135 10.09 12.94 10.83
CA GLU A 135 10.33 13.00 12.28
C GLU A 135 9.15 12.45 13.10
N ALA A 136 7.91 12.77 12.70
CA ALA A 136 6.71 12.26 13.36
C ALA A 136 6.62 10.74 13.25
N PHE A 137 6.93 10.18 12.07
CA PHE A 137 6.96 8.74 11.87
C PHE A 137 8.06 8.06 12.71
N LEU A 138 9.29 8.58 12.67
CA LEU A 138 10.42 8.04 13.42
C LEU A 138 10.17 8.08 14.93
N ARG A 139 9.63 9.18 15.46
CA ARG A 139 9.23 9.29 16.87
C ARG A 139 8.16 8.27 17.23
N TYR A 140 7.17 8.08 16.35
CA TYR A 140 6.09 7.12 16.55
C TYR A 140 6.61 5.68 16.63
N ILE A 141 7.40 5.23 15.65
CA ILE A 141 7.95 3.86 15.66
C ILE A 141 8.96 3.67 16.80
N SER A 142 9.78 4.67 17.11
CA SER A 142 10.72 4.63 18.24
C SER A 142 9.99 4.40 19.57
N LYS A 143 8.93 5.18 19.82
CA LYS A 143 8.11 5.08 21.03
C LYS A 143 7.52 3.69 21.22
N TYR A 144 6.89 3.13 20.20
CA TYR A 144 6.13 1.88 20.33
C TYR A 144 6.99 0.61 20.16
N LEU A 145 8.06 0.68 19.36
CA LEU A 145 8.96 -0.46 19.13
C LEU A 145 10.22 -0.44 20.00
N LYS A 146 10.42 0.65 20.76
CA LYS A 146 11.61 0.92 21.56
C LYS A 146 12.88 0.85 20.72
N ILE A 147 12.85 1.53 19.57
CA ILE A 147 13.98 1.60 18.64
C ILE A 147 14.74 2.89 18.94
N GLU A 148 16.06 2.77 19.06
CA GLU A 148 16.94 3.93 19.19
C GLU A 148 17.03 4.66 17.85
N LEU A 149 16.79 5.97 17.88
CA LEU A 149 16.96 6.82 16.72
C LEU A 149 18.40 7.33 16.70
N PRO A 150 19.07 7.32 15.53
CA PRO A 150 20.37 7.94 15.39
C PRO A 150 20.25 9.45 15.67
N SER A 151 21.38 10.09 16.02
CA SER A 151 21.42 11.56 16.12
C SER A 151 21.03 12.19 14.79
N LYS A 152 20.45 13.40 14.82
CA LYS A 152 20.08 14.12 13.60
C LYS A 152 21.26 14.32 12.63
N ASP A 153 22.47 14.44 13.15
CA ASP A 153 23.69 14.61 12.35
C ASP A 153 24.30 13.28 11.85
N SER A 154 23.64 12.15 12.11
CA SER A 154 24.13 10.84 11.70
C SER A 154 23.82 10.57 10.23
N PHE A 155 24.81 10.11 9.48
CA PHE A 155 24.65 9.63 8.11
C PHE A 155 24.00 8.23 8.02
N PHE A 156 23.76 7.57 9.15
CA PHE A 156 23.15 6.25 9.18
C PHE A 156 21.62 6.33 9.27
N PRO A 157 20.89 5.82 8.27
CA PRO A 157 19.44 5.89 8.28
C PRO A 157 18.83 4.83 9.19
N VAL A 158 17.58 5.06 9.60
CA VAL A 158 16.78 4.02 10.25
C VAL A 158 16.28 3.05 9.18
N PHE A 159 16.81 1.83 9.18
CA PHE A 159 16.40 0.79 8.25
C PHE A 159 14.98 0.29 8.56
N ASN A 160 14.21 0.09 7.51
CA ASN A 160 12.87 -0.44 7.58
C ASN A 160 12.94 -1.97 7.73
N SER A 161 12.84 -2.43 8.96
CA SER A 161 12.85 -3.85 9.30
C SER A 161 11.46 -4.47 9.21
N ASP A 162 11.41 -5.80 9.13
CA ASP A 162 10.15 -6.55 9.18
C ASP A 162 9.39 -6.36 10.49
N LYS A 163 10.09 -6.01 11.58
CA LYS A 163 9.45 -5.60 12.84
C LYS A 163 8.63 -4.31 12.65
N ILE A 164 9.16 -3.33 11.92
CA ILE A 164 8.48 -2.06 11.63
C ILE A 164 7.31 -2.30 10.68
N ARG A 165 7.52 -3.03 9.58
CA ARG A 165 6.46 -3.40 8.62
C ARG A 165 5.28 -4.09 9.30
N LYS A 166 5.54 -5.15 10.10
CA LYS A 166 4.51 -5.85 10.88
C LYS A 166 3.78 -4.93 11.86
N PHE A 167 4.51 -4.04 12.52
CA PHE A 167 3.93 -3.15 13.52
C PHE A 167 2.97 -2.14 12.88
N VAL A 168 3.43 -1.38 11.87
CA VAL A 168 2.59 -0.39 11.20
C VAL A 168 1.42 -1.09 10.51
N GLY A 169 1.68 -2.23 9.86
CA GLY A 169 0.66 -3.09 9.27
C GLY A 169 -0.44 -3.47 10.24
N LYS A 170 -0.09 -3.96 11.44
CA LYS A 170 -1.07 -4.29 12.50
C LYS A 170 -1.88 -3.08 12.96
N VAL A 171 -1.24 -1.93 13.13
CA VAL A 171 -1.94 -0.70 13.56
C VAL A 171 -2.95 -0.27 12.49
N VAL A 172 -2.53 -0.20 11.23
CA VAL A 172 -3.40 0.20 10.12
C VAL A 172 -4.52 -0.81 9.91
N HIS A 173 -4.22 -2.11 9.97
CA HIS A 173 -5.22 -3.17 9.88
C HIS A 173 -6.27 -3.07 10.98
N LYS A 174 -5.85 -2.76 12.23
CA LYS A 174 -6.80 -2.56 13.33
C LYS A 174 -7.68 -1.32 13.11
N ILE A 175 -7.13 -0.23 12.56
CA ILE A 175 -7.90 0.97 12.22
C ILE A 175 -8.92 0.65 11.13
N SER A 176 -8.45 0.15 9.98
CA SER A 176 -9.31 -0.12 8.82
C SER A 176 -10.36 -1.18 9.12
N GLY A 177 -9.97 -2.29 9.77
CA GLY A 177 -10.88 -3.36 10.15
C GLY A 177 -11.94 -2.92 11.16
N SER A 178 -11.60 -2.07 12.13
CA SER A 178 -12.57 -1.52 13.08
C SER A 178 -13.61 -0.62 12.39
N ILE A 179 -13.20 0.18 11.40
CA ILE A 179 -14.13 1.06 10.65
C ILE A 179 -14.97 0.23 9.68
N PHE A 180 -14.36 -0.71 8.94
CA PHE A 180 -15.06 -1.62 8.03
C PHE A 180 -16.07 -2.51 8.77
N SER A 181 -15.79 -2.91 10.01
CA SER A 181 -16.78 -3.61 10.84
C SER A 181 -18.04 -2.78 11.10
N VAL A 182 -17.93 -1.44 11.14
CA VAL A 182 -19.11 -0.56 11.22
C VAL A 182 -19.87 -0.57 9.90
N VAL A 183 -19.16 -0.52 8.76
CA VAL A 183 -19.76 -0.66 7.43
C VAL A 183 -20.53 -1.98 7.33
N ASN A 184 -19.91 -3.13 7.59
CA ASN A 184 -20.56 -4.45 7.49
C ASN A 184 -21.80 -4.59 8.37
N ARG A 185 -21.74 -4.01 9.57
CA ARG A 185 -22.90 -4.02 10.47
C ARG A 185 -24.02 -3.14 9.90
N LYS A 186 -23.69 -1.95 9.37
CA LYS A 186 -24.68 -1.04 8.82
C LYS A 186 -25.26 -1.51 7.49
N THR A 187 -24.47 -2.14 6.63
CA THR A 187 -24.96 -2.80 5.41
C THR A 187 -25.96 -3.89 5.75
N SER A 188 -25.65 -4.72 6.76
CA SER A 188 -26.56 -5.74 7.28
C SER A 188 -27.84 -5.15 7.87
N GLU A 189 -27.74 -4.09 8.70
CA GLU A 189 -28.90 -3.40 9.30
C GLU A 189 -29.82 -2.77 8.23
N LEU A 190 -29.24 -2.22 7.16
CA LEU A 190 -29.95 -1.56 6.06
C LEU A 190 -30.37 -2.53 4.94
N ASN A 191 -29.95 -3.80 5.00
CA ASN A 191 -30.15 -4.79 3.95
C ASN A 191 -29.65 -4.33 2.56
N ILE A 192 -28.41 -3.83 2.53
CA ILE A 192 -27.70 -3.38 1.33
C ILE A 192 -26.32 -4.06 1.23
N TYR A 193 -25.64 -3.89 0.10
CA TYR A 193 -24.44 -4.64 -0.29
C TYR A 193 -23.20 -3.75 -0.48
N THR A 194 -23.09 -2.63 0.24
CA THR A 194 -21.96 -1.69 0.12
C THR A 194 -20.60 -2.33 0.45
N ASP A 195 -20.61 -3.40 1.25
CA ASP A 195 -19.45 -4.16 1.68
C ASP A 195 -19.03 -5.28 0.69
N GLU A 196 -19.78 -5.48 -0.41
CA GLU A 196 -19.41 -6.43 -1.46
C GLU A 196 -18.30 -5.86 -2.36
N LEU A 197 -17.07 -6.28 -2.10
CA LEU A 197 -15.90 -5.87 -2.86
C LEU A 197 -15.61 -6.79 -4.04
N ARG A 198 -14.95 -6.24 -5.07
CA ARG A 198 -14.47 -7.02 -6.22
C ARG A 198 -13.36 -7.97 -5.79
N GLY A 199 -13.44 -9.23 -6.18
CA GLY A 199 -12.50 -10.28 -5.75
C GLY A 199 -11.05 -10.07 -6.20
N ASP A 200 -10.83 -9.32 -7.29
CA ASP A 200 -9.53 -8.95 -7.84
C ASP A 200 -9.00 -7.60 -7.29
N SER A 201 -9.75 -6.95 -6.40
CA SER A 201 -9.36 -5.65 -5.86
C SER A 201 -8.30 -5.75 -4.76
N LYS A 202 -7.40 -4.76 -4.74
CA LYS A 202 -6.48 -4.50 -3.63
C LYS A 202 -7.21 -4.34 -2.28
N ALA A 203 -8.45 -3.85 -2.29
CA ALA A 203 -9.26 -3.64 -1.10
C ALA A 203 -9.55 -4.95 -0.34
N ILE A 204 -9.68 -6.08 -1.04
CA ILE A 204 -9.92 -7.40 -0.42
C ILE A 204 -8.85 -7.71 0.61
N ARG A 205 -7.58 -7.43 0.30
CA ARG A 205 -6.46 -7.67 1.23
C ARG A 205 -6.57 -6.82 2.49
N ILE A 206 -7.13 -5.61 2.41
CA ILE A 206 -7.25 -4.70 3.55
C ILE A 206 -8.33 -5.16 4.51
N PHE A 207 -9.46 -5.58 3.97
CA PHE A 207 -10.70 -5.78 4.73
C PHE A 207 -10.96 -7.24 5.09
N TYR A 208 -10.51 -8.18 4.26
CA TYR A 208 -10.67 -9.62 4.47
C TYR A 208 -9.35 -10.36 4.72
N GLY A 209 -8.20 -9.71 4.56
CA GLY A 209 -6.90 -10.32 4.84
C GLY A 209 -6.58 -10.38 6.34
N ASP A 210 -5.95 -11.47 6.79
CA ASP A 210 -5.57 -11.66 8.21
C ASP A 210 -4.43 -10.75 8.68
N ARG A 211 -3.61 -10.28 7.73
CA ARG A 211 -2.40 -9.48 7.99
C ARG A 211 -2.23 -8.43 6.90
N LEU A 212 -1.68 -7.29 7.31
CA LEU A 212 -1.41 -6.16 6.44
C LEU A 212 0.09 -5.83 6.39
N ASP A 213 0.86 -6.79 5.91
CA ASP A 213 2.29 -6.67 5.55
C ASP A 213 2.56 -7.58 4.33
N PHE A 214 3.69 -7.44 3.64
CA PHE A 214 4.01 -8.25 2.44
C PHE A 214 5.18 -9.22 2.64
N ILE A 215 5.44 -9.60 3.90
CA ILE A 215 6.62 -10.41 4.24
C ILE A 215 6.50 -11.81 3.66
N ASP A 216 5.31 -12.40 3.78
CA ASP A 216 5.05 -13.76 3.30
C ASP A 216 5.10 -13.79 1.76
N GLU A 217 4.68 -12.72 1.07
CA GLU A 217 4.81 -12.56 -0.39
C GLU A 217 6.27 -12.50 -0.83
N ARG A 218 7.12 -11.73 -0.13
CA ARG A 218 8.56 -11.71 -0.46
C ARG A 218 9.20 -13.08 -0.28
N ILE A 219 8.76 -13.86 0.71
CA ILE A 219 9.23 -15.24 0.88
C ILE A 219 8.72 -16.11 -0.27
N LYS A 220 7.42 -16.05 -0.61
CA LYS A 220 6.85 -16.79 -1.74
C LYS A 220 7.57 -16.49 -3.05
N LYS A 221 7.86 -15.22 -3.36
CA LYS A 221 8.63 -14.82 -4.55
C LYS A 221 10.02 -15.46 -4.58
N LYS A 222 10.71 -15.52 -3.43
CA LYS A 222 12.02 -16.19 -3.31
C LYS A 222 11.93 -17.69 -3.50
N GLU A 223 10.93 -18.35 -2.92
CA GLU A 223 10.69 -19.78 -3.10
C GLU A 223 10.35 -20.12 -4.56
N ILE A 224 9.53 -19.29 -5.23
CA ILE A 224 9.24 -19.43 -6.65
C ILE A 224 10.53 -19.29 -7.47
N LEU A 225 11.35 -18.27 -7.20
CA LEU A 225 12.63 -18.10 -7.87
C LEU A 225 13.54 -19.32 -7.67
N LEU A 226 13.66 -19.83 -6.45
CA LEU A 226 14.44 -21.03 -6.14
C LEU A 226 13.91 -22.25 -6.90
N PHE A 227 12.60 -22.44 -6.96
CA PHE A 227 11.97 -23.51 -7.74
C PHE A 227 12.32 -23.41 -9.23
N LEU A 228 12.14 -22.23 -9.84
CA LEU A 228 12.43 -22.01 -11.26
C LEU A 228 13.91 -22.25 -11.60
N MET A 229 14.82 -21.82 -10.70
CA MET A 229 16.27 -21.99 -10.89
C MET A 229 16.76 -23.43 -10.71
N ASN A 230 16.08 -24.24 -9.89
CA ASN A 230 16.55 -25.59 -9.50
C ASN A 230 15.68 -26.74 -10.00
N SER A 231 14.56 -26.47 -10.67
CA SER A 231 13.71 -27.52 -11.21
C SER A 231 14.41 -28.29 -12.33
N ASN A 232 14.77 -29.54 -12.10
CA ASN A 232 15.32 -30.40 -13.15
C ASN A 232 14.24 -31.00 -14.06
N GLU A 233 12.96 -30.67 -13.81
CA GLU A 233 11.85 -31.23 -14.58
C GLU A 233 11.85 -30.66 -16.00
N SER A 234 11.62 -31.57 -16.94
CA SER A 234 11.63 -31.33 -18.38
C SER A 234 10.26 -30.86 -18.86
N GLU A 235 9.66 -29.86 -18.20
CA GLU A 235 8.46 -29.23 -18.74
C GLU A 235 8.82 -28.39 -19.97
N GLY A 236 8.00 -28.45 -21.02
CA GLY A 236 8.29 -27.81 -22.32
C GLY A 236 8.57 -26.31 -22.19
N HIS A 237 7.90 -25.63 -21.26
CA HIS A 237 8.10 -24.20 -21.00
C HIS A 237 9.48 -23.89 -20.40
N LEU A 238 9.88 -24.57 -19.33
CA LEU A 238 11.20 -24.35 -18.71
C LEU A 238 12.35 -24.74 -19.65
N GLN A 239 12.17 -25.77 -20.47
CA GLN A 239 13.15 -26.13 -21.51
C GLN A 239 13.29 -25.03 -22.55
N LEU A 240 12.17 -24.47 -23.05
CA LEU A 240 12.19 -23.37 -24.00
C LEU A 240 12.93 -22.16 -23.42
N VAL A 241 12.56 -21.71 -22.21
CA VAL A 241 13.20 -20.55 -21.57
C VAL A 241 14.70 -20.78 -21.36
N ARG A 242 15.12 -22.00 -20.97
CA ARG A 242 16.55 -22.37 -20.82
C ARG A 242 17.33 -22.42 -22.12
N SER A 243 16.65 -22.52 -23.27
CA SER A 243 17.29 -22.49 -24.58
C SER A 243 17.69 -21.07 -25.01
N PHE A 244 17.15 -20.04 -24.36
CA PHE A 244 17.49 -18.65 -24.65
C PHE A 244 18.81 -18.29 -23.96
N GLU A 245 19.77 -17.81 -24.75
CA GLU A 245 21.03 -17.28 -24.21
C GLU A 245 20.75 -16.03 -23.35
N PRO A 246 21.20 -15.95 -22.08
CA PRO A 246 21.02 -14.76 -21.26
C PRO A 246 21.93 -13.62 -21.74
N LEU A 247 21.59 -12.37 -21.36
CA LEU A 247 22.56 -11.27 -21.49
C LEU A 247 23.74 -11.50 -20.53
N GLU A 248 24.93 -10.99 -20.86
CA GLU A 248 26.16 -11.15 -20.08
C GLU A 248 26.20 -10.24 -18.83
N PHE A 249 25.24 -10.43 -17.90
CA PHE A 249 25.18 -9.68 -16.65
C PHE A 249 26.40 -9.92 -15.73
N ASP A 250 26.79 -8.90 -14.96
CA ASP A 250 27.82 -9.02 -13.92
C ASP A 250 27.35 -9.90 -12.75
N LEU A 251 27.93 -11.10 -12.62
CA LEU A 251 27.65 -12.02 -11.53
C LEU A 251 27.93 -11.42 -10.14
N GLY A 252 28.82 -10.42 -10.02
CA GLY A 252 29.06 -9.67 -8.78
C GLY A 252 27.83 -8.90 -8.28
N MET A 253 26.91 -8.59 -9.18
CA MET A 253 25.68 -7.83 -8.92
C MET A 253 24.44 -8.70 -8.72
N ALA A 254 24.59 -10.03 -8.72
CA ALA A 254 23.47 -10.99 -8.58
C ALA A 254 22.48 -10.67 -7.43
N PRO A 255 22.91 -10.28 -6.22
CA PRO A 255 21.98 -9.88 -5.16
C PRO A 255 21.07 -8.70 -5.53
N TYR A 256 21.56 -7.76 -6.34
CA TYR A 256 20.80 -6.60 -6.79
C TYR A 256 19.75 -6.97 -7.85
N TYR A 257 20.08 -7.85 -8.80
CA TYR A 257 19.10 -8.37 -9.76
C TYR A 257 17.97 -9.11 -9.07
N ILE A 258 18.30 -10.01 -8.13
CA ILE A 258 17.30 -10.74 -7.34
C ILE A 258 16.43 -9.75 -6.55
N LYS A 259 17.02 -8.68 -6.01
CA LYS A 259 16.28 -7.66 -5.27
C LYS A 259 15.30 -6.92 -6.19
N ALA A 260 15.71 -6.55 -7.41
CA ALA A 260 14.86 -5.91 -8.42
C ALA A 260 13.67 -6.79 -8.85
N LEU A 261 13.88 -8.10 -9.00
CA LEU A 261 12.78 -9.05 -9.33
C LEU A 261 11.76 -9.19 -8.18
N ILE A 262 12.22 -9.08 -6.93
CA ILE A 262 11.33 -9.20 -5.77
C ILE A 262 10.59 -7.88 -5.52
N ASN A 263 11.27 -6.75 -5.75
CA ASN A 263 10.81 -5.40 -5.48
C ASN A 263 11.22 -4.44 -6.62
N ASP A 264 10.24 -4.07 -7.42
CA ASP A 264 10.39 -3.22 -8.60
C ASP A 264 11.02 -1.85 -8.28
N SER A 265 10.92 -1.36 -7.03
CA SER A 265 11.61 -0.13 -6.62
C SER A 265 13.13 -0.22 -6.73
N HIS A 266 13.72 -1.40 -6.86
CA HIS A 266 15.14 -1.63 -7.08
C HIS A 266 15.54 -1.78 -8.56
N LEU A 267 14.57 -1.81 -9.50
CA LEU A 267 14.86 -2.02 -10.92
C LEU A 267 15.77 -0.92 -11.50
N HIS A 268 15.56 0.33 -11.10
CA HIS A 268 16.39 1.46 -11.53
C HIS A 268 17.87 1.35 -11.14
N LEU A 269 18.23 0.48 -10.19
CA LEU A 269 19.63 0.27 -9.78
C LEU A 269 20.39 -0.66 -10.72
N VAL A 270 19.69 -1.41 -11.56
CA VAL A 270 20.24 -2.43 -12.45
C VAL A 270 19.75 -2.30 -13.90
N GLY A 271 18.76 -1.44 -14.15
CA GLY A 271 18.17 -1.25 -15.47
C GLY A 271 19.14 -0.69 -16.50
N ASP A 272 20.02 0.25 -16.11
CA ASP A 272 21.01 0.85 -17.01
C ASP A 272 21.98 -0.21 -17.59
N GLU A 273 22.29 -1.26 -16.83
CA GLU A 273 23.10 -2.37 -17.33
C GLU A 273 22.36 -3.18 -18.40
N VAL A 274 21.06 -3.40 -18.22
CA VAL A 274 20.22 -4.03 -19.24
C VAL A 274 20.28 -3.19 -20.53
N ASP A 275 20.06 -1.88 -20.42
CA ASP A 275 20.06 -0.97 -21.57
C ASP A 275 21.42 -0.97 -22.31
N GLU A 276 22.54 -0.99 -21.57
CA GLU A 276 23.88 -1.08 -22.15
C GLU A 276 24.10 -2.43 -22.86
N LEU A 277 23.74 -3.56 -22.23
CA LEU A 277 23.89 -4.90 -22.81
C LEU A 277 23.05 -5.08 -24.08
N TYR A 278 21.91 -4.39 -24.21
CA TYR A 278 21.11 -4.41 -25.44
C TYR A 278 21.81 -3.73 -26.63
N THR A 279 22.83 -2.90 -26.41
CA THR A 279 23.62 -2.30 -27.51
C THR A 279 24.53 -3.31 -28.20
N GLU A 280 24.83 -4.42 -27.53
CA GLU A 280 25.69 -5.51 -28.02
C GLU A 280 24.89 -6.64 -28.70
N VAL A 281 23.56 -6.58 -28.66
CA VAL A 281 22.67 -7.57 -29.27
C VAL A 281 22.55 -7.33 -30.78
N GLU A 282 22.86 -8.34 -31.61
CA GLU A 282 22.81 -8.24 -33.07
C GLU A 282 21.40 -7.95 -33.62
N ASP A 283 20.39 -8.72 -33.14
CA ASP A 283 18.98 -8.52 -33.48
C ASP A 283 18.13 -8.31 -32.22
N VAL A 284 18.00 -7.04 -31.83
CA VAL A 284 17.17 -6.62 -30.70
C VAL A 284 15.69 -6.99 -30.89
N GLY A 285 15.19 -6.99 -32.12
CA GLY A 285 13.80 -7.30 -32.43
C GLY A 285 13.47 -8.76 -32.16
N GLU A 286 14.33 -9.67 -32.63
CA GLU A 286 14.23 -11.10 -32.30
C GLU A 286 14.35 -11.34 -30.79
N ARG A 287 15.32 -10.68 -30.14
CA ARG A 287 15.51 -10.80 -28.68
C ARG A 287 14.27 -10.41 -27.88
N ILE A 288 13.61 -9.30 -28.24
CA ILE A 288 12.38 -8.86 -27.57
C ILE A 288 11.27 -9.91 -27.74
N GLN A 289 11.09 -10.47 -28.94
CA GLN A 289 10.10 -11.51 -29.19
C GLN A 289 10.38 -12.77 -28.36
N MET A 290 11.65 -13.15 -28.18
CA MET A 290 12.02 -14.28 -27.33
C MET A 290 11.69 -14.02 -25.86
N VAL A 291 12.00 -12.82 -25.34
CA VAL A 291 11.76 -12.48 -23.94
C VAL A 291 10.26 -12.34 -23.63
N ASP A 292 9.46 -11.80 -24.56
CA ASP A 292 7.99 -11.66 -24.44
C ASP A 292 7.26 -13.02 -24.33
N ILE A 293 7.93 -14.12 -24.71
CA ILE A 293 7.38 -15.48 -24.61
C ILE A 293 7.53 -16.06 -23.18
N ILE A 294 8.40 -15.51 -22.33
CA ILE A 294 8.79 -16.11 -21.04
C ILE A 294 7.61 -16.20 -20.06
N ASP A 295 6.64 -15.30 -20.10
CA ASP A 295 5.46 -15.32 -19.23
C ASP A 295 4.16 -15.70 -19.96
N ASN A 296 4.27 -16.27 -21.16
CA ASN A 296 3.11 -16.64 -21.98
C ASN A 296 2.49 -17.98 -21.58
N GLU A 297 1.28 -17.92 -21.00
CA GLU A 297 0.51 -19.09 -20.54
C GLU A 297 -0.15 -19.92 -21.67
N HIS A 298 -0.11 -19.44 -22.92
CA HIS A 298 -0.84 -20.03 -24.05
C HIS A 298 0.04 -20.82 -25.02
N LEU A 299 1.30 -21.09 -24.65
CA LEU A 299 2.18 -21.92 -25.47
C LEU A 299 1.80 -23.40 -25.39
N SER A 300 1.70 -24.03 -26.57
CA SER A 300 1.54 -25.48 -26.71
C SER A 300 2.87 -26.10 -27.08
N TYR A 301 3.33 -27.04 -26.27
CA TYR A 301 4.49 -27.87 -26.57
C TYR A 301 3.96 -29.17 -27.15
N GLY A 302 4.31 -29.48 -28.40
CA GLY A 302 3.87 -30.73 -29.03
C GLY A 302 4.30 -31.95 -28.21
N GLU A 303 3.47 -33.00 -28.21
CA GLU A 303 3.82 -34.31 -27.62
C GLU A 303 5.03 -34.95 -28.31
#